data_AF-A0A831PGV9-F1
#
_entry.id   AF-A0A831PGV9-F1
#
_cell.length_a   1.000
_cell.length_b   1.000
_cell.length_c   1.000
_cell.angle_alpha   90.00
_cell.angle_beta   90.00
_cell.angle_gamma   90.00
#
_symmetry.space_group_name_H-M   'P 1'
#
loop_
_entity.id
_entity.type
_entity.pdbx_description
1 polymer ?
#
loop_
_entity_poly.entity_id
_entity_poly.type
_entity_poly.pdbx_seq_one_letter_code
_entity_poly.pdbx_strand_id
1 'polypeptide(L)'
;MTNFEKVLIANRGEIAIRVMRACREMNIGTVAIFSEPDKNSLHAKYADEAFLVGEAHPLKSYLNMHRIIDIAHMCGAEAIHPGYGFLAENAVFAKLCEDEGITFIGPSWKTIETMGSKLASKHMMENAGVPVLPYTPEGVTSQDEAKAIAEEIGYPVIVKASAGGGGIGMQIVENEAGLQEAIEKGMRIAASAFGDSTVFIEKYLVKPRHIEFQILADRHGNRIHLYDRECSIQRRHQKLVEEAPCPIMTEELRERMAASALKVAEVSGYYNAGTVEFLYADGEYYFMEMNTRLQVEHTVTEMVTGIDLVRQQLAIAVGKKIPFAQEDIRLNGHAIECRINAEDPLNDFQADPGKIVRYRSPGGPGIRVDSGIHMGYTIPPMYDSMISKLCGWGIDRREAIERMRRAIYEYVIIGVRTTLPLHHAIMNNRHFIEGNTHTHFLQEEHVKANLARYLHEEETRMQTLAHSLHHGKEAAAIATAVNVYIAAHNKQQNENQ
;
A
#
# COMPACT_ATOMS: atom_id res chain seq x y z
N MET A 1 22.31 14.47 17.83
CA MET A 1 20.95 14.20 18.35
C MET A 1 20.81 12.71 18.54
N THR A 2 20.35 12.31 19.72
CA THR A 2 20.03 10.92 20.07
C THR A 2 18.78 10.48 19.28
N ASN A 3 18.59 9.17 19.12
CA ASN A 3 17.34 8.65 18.55
C ASN A 3 16.17 8.99 19.48
N PHE A 4 14.93 8.90 18.97
CA PHE A 4 13.74 8.90 19.81
C PHE A 4 13.83 7.79 20.86
N GLU A 5 13.34 8.03 22.07
CA GLU A 5 13.18 7.00 23.09
C GLU A 5 11.90 6.21 22.86
N LYS A 6 10.82 6.87 22.41
CA LYS A 6 9.51 6.25 22.23
C LYS A 6 8.74 6.83 21.05
N VAL A 7 8.19 5.96 20.20
CA VAL A 7 7.39 6.31 19.03
C VAL A 7 6.01 5.65 19.13
N LEU A 8 4.96 6.44 18.92
CA LEU A 8 3.60 5.94 18.72
C LEU A 8 3.34 5.69 17.24
N ILE A 9 2.74 4.56 16.92
CA ILE A 9 2.37 4.20 15.56
C ILE A 9 0.88 4.44 15.39
N ALA A 10 0.51 5.51 14.71
CA ALA A 10 -0.88 5.90 14.46
C ALA A 10 -1.47 5.14 13.25
N ASN A 11 -1.34 3.81 13.27
CA ASN A 11 -1.80 2.92 12.20
C ASN A 11 -2.06 1.51 12.75
N ARG A 12 -2.41 0.57 11.86
CA ARG A 12 -2.75 -0.82 12.18
C ARG A 12 -2.11 -1.80 11.19
N GLY A 13 -2.27 -3.10 11.46
CA GLY A 13 -1.94 -4.15 10.51
C GLY A 13 -0.45 -4.25 10.18
N GLU A 14 -0.12 -4.59 8.93
CA GLU A 14 1.26 -4.89 8.53
C GLU A 14 2.20 -3.69 8.70
N ILE A 15 1.74 -2.48 8.30
CA ILE A 15 2.58 -1.29 8.35
C ILE A 15 2.93 -0.91 9.77
N ALA A 16 2.02 -1.11 10.72
CA ALA A 16 2.32 -0.84 12.11
C ALA A 16 3.43 -1.76 12.63
N ILE A 17 3.40 -3.04 12.25
CA ILE A 17 4.45 -4.01 12.58
C ILE A 17 5.76 -3.64 11.89
N ARG A 18 5.72 -3.27 10.60
CA ARG A 18 6.90 -2.84 9.83
C ARG A 18 7.62 -1.68 10.50
N VAL A 19 6.87 -0.69 10.99
CA VAL A 19 7.43 0.46 11.72
C VAL A 19 7.99 0.03 13.07
N MET A 20 7.25 -0.75 13.84
CA MET A 20 7.71 -1.22 15.15
C MET A 20 8.96 -2.12 15.05
N ARG A 21 9.12 -2.89 13.97
CA ARG A 21 10.34 -3.65 13.69
C ARG A 21 11.55 -2.73 13.54
N ALA A 22 11.45 -1.67 12.72
CA ALA A 22 12.51 -0.68 12.58
C ALA A 22 12.84 0.02 13.91
N CYS A 23 11.82 0.43 14.66
CA CYS A 23 11.99 1.02 15.99
C CYS A 23 12.75 0.06 16.93
N ARG A 24 12.35 -1.23 16.97
CA ARG A 24 12.97 -2.24 17.83
C ARG A 24 14.44 -2.48 17.47
N GLU A 25 14.79 -2.54 16.19
CA GLU A 25 16.18 -2.64 15.74
C GLU A 25 17.01 -1.38 16.06
N MET A 26 16.35 -0.24 16.21
CA MET A 26 16.96 1.05 16.59
C MET A 26 16.94 1.29 18.12
N ASN A 27 16.47 0.32 18.91
CA ASN A 27 16.27 0.41 20.36
C ASN A 27 15.33 1.57 20.77
N ILE A 28 14.24 1.74 20.02
CA ILE A 28 13.20 2.74 20.27
C ILE A 28 11.96 2.01 20.80
N GLY A 29 11.41 2.46 21.93
CA GLY A 29 10.17 1.94 22.50
C GLY A 29 8.97 2.21 21.59
N THR A 30 8.01 1.29 21.56
CA THR A 30 6.90 1.32 20.60
C THR A 30 5.54 1.32 21.28
N VAL A 31 4.65 2.19 20.81
CA VAL A 31 3.26 2.25 21.26
C VAL A 31 2.32 2.01 20.08
N ALA A 32 1.46 1.00 20.20
CA ALA A 32 0.38 0.77 19.24
C ALA A 32 -0.94 1.40 19.74
N ILE A 33 -1.75 1.83 18.78
CA ILE A 33 -3.18 2.06 19.00
C ILE A 33 -4.00 0.96 18.33
N PHE A 34 -5.14 0.62 18.92
CA PHE A 34 -6.06 -0.35 18.34
C PHE A 34 -7.52 0.03 18.61
N SER A 35 -8.40 -0.31 17.67
CA SER A 35 -9.85 -0.22 17.86
C SER A 35 -10.41 -1.49 18.52
N GLU A 36 -11.66 -1.45 19.00
CA GLU A 36 -12.29 -2.64 19.60
C GLU A 36 -12.21 -3.91 18.72
N PRO A 37 -12.48 -3.87 17.39
CA PRO A 37 -12.30 -5.04 16.52
C PRO A 37 -10.85 -5.53 16.43
N ASP A 38 -9.87 -4.64 16.56
CA ASP A 38 -8.44 -4.94 16.46
C ASP A 38 -7.80 -5.32 17.81
N LYS A 39 -8.58 -5.52 18.89
CA LYS A 39 -8.05 -5.90 20.21
C LYS A 39 -7.13 -7.12 20.20
N ASN A 40 -7.36 -8.03 19.26
CA ASN A 40 -6.58 -9.25 19.06
C ASN A 40 -5.72 -9.21 17.80
N SER A 41 -5.54 -8.06 17.17
CA SER A 41 -4.65 -7.89 16.02
C SER A 41 -3.19 -8.13 16.41
N LEU A 42 -2.38 -8.57 15.43
CA LEU A 42 -0.97 -8.83 15.68
C LEU A 42 -0.21 -7.57 16.09
N HIS A 43 -0.52 -6.41 15.49
CA HIS A 43 0.18 -5.16 15.81
C HIS A 43 -0.07 -4.71 17.26
N ALA A 44 -1.30 -4.87 17.77
CA ALA A 44 -1.61 -4.57 19.16
C ALA A 44 -0.89 -5.48 20.17
N LYS A 45 -0.52 -6.70 19.76
CA LYS A 45 0.25 -7.65 20.60
C LYS A 45 1.77 -7.53 20.44
N TYR A 46 2.24 -6.85 19.39
CA TYR A 46 3.66 -6.73 19.08
C TYR A 46 4.32 -5.53 19.78
N ALA A 47 3.57 -4.45 19.99
CA ALA A 47 4.06 -3.23 20.63
C ALA A 47 4.47 -3.46 22.09
N ASP A 48 5.36 -2.60 22.59
CA ASP A 48 5.73 -2.62 24.02
C ASP A 48 4.57 -2.13 24.89
N GLU A 49 3.79 -1.17 24.39
CA GLU A 49 2.53 -0.71 24.99
C GLU A 49 1.43 -0.61 23.93
N ALA A 50 0.17 -0.86 24.30
CA ALA A 50 -0.96 -0.77 23.38
C ALA A 50 -2.19 -0.15 24.05
N PHE A 51 -2.82 0.82 23.36
CA PHE A 51 -3.96 1.57 23.89
C PHE A 51 -5.19 1.44 22.98
N LEU A 52 -6.35 1.29 23.62
CA LEU A 52 -7.63 1.36 22.92
C LEU A 52 -7.89 2.81 22.49
N VAL A 53 -7.96 3.05 21.19
CA VAL A 53 -8.28 4.37 20.61
C VAL A 53 -9.79 4.57 20.50
N GLY A 54 -10.58 3.52 20.26
CA GLY A 54 -12.04 3.61 20.27
C GLY A 54 -12.77 2.49 19.53
N GLU A 55 -14.03 2.75 19.18
CA GLU A 55 -14.95 1.81 18.54
C GLU A 55 -14.56 1.47 17.09
N ALA A 56 -15.28 0.55 16.47
CA ALA A 56 -15.02 0.03 15.12
C ALA A 56 -14.91 1.11 14.02
N HIS A 57 -15.78 2.14 14.06
CA HIS A 57 -15.84 3.14 13.01
C HIS A 57 -14.54 3.97 12.95
N PRO A 58 -13.90 4.18 11.77
CA PRO A 58 -12.62 4.88 11.66
C PRO A 58 -12.61 6.27 12.31
N LEU A 59 -13.65 7.09 12.12
CA LEU A 59 -13.80 8.40 12.77
C LEU A 59 -13.84 8.34 14.30
N LYS A 60 -14.20 7.20 14.88
CA LYS A 60 -14.19 6.97 16.33
C LYS A 60 -12.91 6.29 16.81
N SER A 61 -11.99 5.93 15.91
CA SER A 61 -10.76 5.19 16.20
C SER A 61 -9.54 5.77 15.47
N TYR A 62 -9.10 5.17 14.36
CA TYR A 62 -7.85 5.50 13.67
C TYR A 62 -7.83 6.88 12.98
N LEU A 63 -8.99 7.55 12.88
CA LEU A 63 -9.11 8.94 12.41
C LEU A 63 -9.43 9.93 13.55
N ASN A 64 -9.46 9.47 14.81
CA ASN A 64 -9.72 10.33 15.96
C ASN A 64 -8.42 11.03 16.42
N MET A 65 -8.11 12.15 15.77
CA MET A 65 -6.87 12.92 15.98
C MET A 65 -6.62 13.27 17.45
N HIS A 66 -7.61 13.85 18.14
CA HIS A 66 -7.47 14.27 19.54
C HIS A 66 -7.17 13.08 20.45
N ARG A 67 -7.87 11.97 20.27
CA ARG A 67 -7.64 10.78 21.08
C ARG A 67 -6.25 10.18 20.86
N ILE A 68 -5.72 10.25 19.64
CA ILE A 68 -4.37 9.77 19.32
C ILE A 68 -3.32 10.66 20.01
N ILE A 69 -3.50 11.98 19.99
CA ILE A 69 -2.64 12.94 20.71
C ILE A 69 -2.69 12.71 22.22
N ASP A 70 -3.88 12.53 22.79
CA ASP A 70 -4.03 12.23 24.23
C ASP A 70 -3.23 10.98 24.61
N ILE A 71 -3.31 9.91 23.80
CA ILE A 71 -2.55 8.67 24.03
C ILE A 71 -1.04 8.94 23.93
N ALA A 72 -0.59 9.71 22.94
CA ALA A 72 0.82 10.05 22.78
C ALA A 72 1.39 10.78 24.01
N HIS A 73 0.64 11.74 24.56
CA HIS A 73 1.00 12.42 25.81
C HIS A 73 0.98 11.47 27.01
N MET A 74 -0.05 10.64 27.14
CA MET A 74 -0.18 9.68 28.24
C MET A 74 0.97 8.67 28.31
N CYS A 75 1.45 8.19 27.16
CA CYS A 75 2.53 7.21 27.11
C CYS A 75 3.93 7.83 27.00
N GLY A 76 4.03 9.15 26.83
CA GLY A 76 5.29 9.87 26.65
C GLY A 76 5.96 9.57 25.31
N ALA A 77 5.19 9.42 24.23
CA ALA A 77 5.74 9.28 22.88
C ALA A 77 6.25 10.63 22.37
N GLU A 78 7.48 10.67 21.87
CA GLU A 78 8.12 11.88 21.35
C GLU A 78 7.77 12.13 19.87
N ALA A 79 7.32 11.08 19.19
CA ALA A 79 7.00 11.12 17.78
C ALA A 79 5.86 10.17 17.41
N ILE A 80 5.15 10.52 16.35
CA ILE A 80 4.09 9.71 15.75
C ILE A 80 4.51 9.31 14.35
N HIS A 81 4.55 8.00 14.08
CA HIS A 81 4.65 7.47 12.73
C HIS A 81 3.25 7.15 12.20
N PRO A 82 2.78 7.82 11.14
CA PRO A 82 1.42 7.64 10.66
C PRO A 82 1.26 6.42 9.73
N GLY A 83 2.36 5.84 9.25
CA GLY A 83 2.32 4.72 8.31
C GLY A 83 1.82 5.21 6.93
N TYR A 84 0.81 4.54 6.39
CA TYR A 84 0.11 4.96 5.17
C TYR A 84 -1.41 4.84 5.33
N GLY A 85 -2.17 5.58 4.52
CA GLY A 85 -3.62 5.71 4.72
C GLY A 85 -3.94 6.44 6.03
N PHE A 86 -5.20 6.37 6.48
CA PHE A 86 -5.70 7.07 7.66
C PHE A 86 -5.28 8.56 7.70
N LEU A 87 -4.42 8.93 8.64
CA LEU A 87 -3.98 10.29 8.89
C LEU A 87 -2.60 10.62 8.28
N ALA A 88 -2.01 9.71 7.50
CA ALA A 88 -0.65 9.87 6.97
C ALA A 88 -0.48 11.03 5.97
N GLU A 89 -1.55 11.43 5.30
CA GLU A 89 -1.57 12.58 4.38
C GLU A 89 -2.56 13.65 4.87
N ASN A 90 -2.82 13.69 6.19
CA ASN A 90 -3.72 14.67 6.78
C ASN A 90 -2.93 15.85 7.36
N ALA A 91 -2.94 16.98 6.65
CA ALA A 91 -2.22 18.19 7.05
C ALA A 91 -2.66 18.72 8.42
N VAL A 92 -3.95 18.62 8.75
CA VAL A 92 -4.49 19.05 10.06
C VAL A 92 -3.88 18.22 11.19
N PHE A 93 -3.79 16.89 11.02
CA PHE A 93 -3.18 16.02 12.02
C PHE A 93 -1.67 16.25 12.15
N ALA A 94 -0.95 16.40 11.04
CA ALA A 94 0.48 16.72 11.06
C ALA A 94 0.76 18.06 11.77
N LYS A 95 -0.08 19.08 11.52
CA LYS A 95 -0.01 20.37 12.22
C LYS A 95 -0.33 20.21 13.71
N LEU A 96 -1.36 19.43 14.05
CA LEU A 96 -1.72 19.17 15.45
C LEU A 96 -0.58 18.50 16.22
N CYS A 97 0.14 17.55 15.60
CA CYS A 97 1.33 16.96 16.21
C CYS A 97 2.39 18.04 16.52
N GLU A 98 2.67 18.93 15.56
CA GLU A 98 3.62 20.03 15.74
C GLU A 98 3.20 21.00 16.85
N ASP A 99 1.93 21.41 16.88
CA ASP A 99 1.38 22.31 17.91
C ASP A 99 1.46 21.70 19.32
N GLU A 100 1.39 20.37 19.42
CA GLU A 100 1.45 19.59 20.67
C GLU A 100 2.88 19.15 21.03
N GLY A 101 3.90 19.58 20.28
CA GLY A 101 5.29 19.24 20.55
C GLY A 101 5.67 17.78 20.25
N ILE A 102 4.86 17.07 19.47
CA ILE A 102 5.09 15.68 19.05
C ILE A 102 5.62 15.67 17.62
N THR A 103 6.75 15.00 17.37
CA THR A 103 7.31 14.96 16.01
C THR A 103 6.45 14.09 15.09
N PHE A 104 5.87 14.68 14.05
CA PHE A 104 5.27 13.92 12.95
C PHE A 104 6.36 13.32 12.06
N ILE A 105 6.42 11.98 11.95
CA ILE A 105 7.40 11.29 11.11
C ILE A 105 6.88 11.26 9.66
N GLY A 106 7.15 12.35 8.95
CA GLY A 106 6.75 12.59 7.56
C GLY A 106 7.23 13.98 7.10
N PRO A 107 6.75 14.49 5.96
CA PRO A 107 7.02 15.86 5.50
C PRO A 107 6.29 16.90 6.37
N SER A 108 6.51 18.20 6.09
CA SER A 108 5.79 19.27 6.80
C SER A 108 4.29 19.26 6.49
N TRP A 109 3.46 19.70 7.45
CA TRP A 109 2.02 19.83 7.21
C TRP A 109 1.70 20.76 6.03
N LYS A 110 2.51 21.80 5.79
CA LYS A 110 2.39 22.70 4.64
C LYS A 110 2.63 21.97 3.32
N THR A 111 3.64 21.09 3.29
CA THR A 111 3.92 20.24 2.13
C THR A 111 2.77 19.26 1.89
N ILE A 112 2.24 18.63 2.95
CA ILE A 112 1.09 17.72 2.86
C ILE A 112 -0.14 18.47 2.31
N GLU A 113 -0.44 19.67 2.82
CA GLU A 113 -1.54 20.51 2.35
C GLU A 113 -1.39 20.89 0.88
N THR A 114 -0.20 21.37 0.51
CA THR A 114 0.07 21.84 -0.86
C THR A 114 0.00 20.69 -1.88
N MET A 115 0.59 19.55 -1.54
CA MET A 115 0.60 18.38 -2.44
C MET A 115 -0.71 17.60 -2.43
N GLY A 116 -1.57 17.81 -1.42
CA GLY A 116 -2.89 17.18 -1.33
C GLY A 116 -3.94 17.75 -2.31
N SER A 117 -3.69 18.95 -2.87
CA SER A 117 -4.53 19.53 -3.92
C SER A 117 -4.01 19.14 -5.30
N LYS A 118 -4.85 18.47 -6.11
CA LYS A 118 -4.46 18.06 -7.46
C LYS A 118 -4.24 19.23 -8.40
N LEU A 119 -5.07 20.27 -8.31
CA LEU A 119 -4.86 21.47 -9.12
C LEU A 119 -3.62 22.23 -8.68
N ALA A 120 -3.45 22.52 -7.38
CA ALA A 120 -2.30 23.28 -6.90
C ALA A 120 -0.97 22.57 -7.17
N SER A 121 -0.92 21.24 -6.97
CA SER A 121 0.27 20.44 -7.29
C SER A 121 0.57 20.44 -8.78
N LYS A 122 -0.43 20.34 -9.67
CA LYS A 122 -0.25 20.42 -11.13
C LYS A 122 0.29 21.77 -11.58
N HIS A 123 -0.30 22.86 -11.11
CA HIS A 123 0.19 24.22 -11.36
C HIS A 123 1.66 24.38 -10.92
N MET A 124 2.00 23.85 -9.75
CA MET A 124 3.38 23.89 -9.25
C MET A 124 4.32 23.08 -10.16
N MET A 125 3.90 21.90 -10.62
CA MET A 125 4.71 21.04 -11.48
C MET A 125 4.91 21.63 -12.88
N GLU A 126 3.86 22.19 -13.46
CA GLU A 126 3.90 22.88 -14.75
C GLU A 126 4.88 24.07 -14.70
N ASN A 127 4.77 24.93 -13.68
CA ASN A 127 5.71 26.04 -13.47
C ASN A 127 7.16 25.58 -13.22
N ALA A 128 7.34 24.36 -12.70
CA ALA A 128 8.65 23.76 -12.47
C ALA A 128 9.23 23.05 -13.72
N GLY A 129 8.49 23.04 -14.84
CA GLY A 129 8.89 22.35 -16.07
C GLY A 129 8.79 20.83 -15.97
N VAL A 130 8.05 20.30 -15.00
CA VAL A 130 7.75 18.87 -14.89
C VAL A 130 6.57 18.56 -15.81
N PRO A 131 6.67 17.58 -16.73
CA PRO A 131 5.58 17.26 -17.64
C PRO A 131 4.28 16.93 -16.90
N VAL A 132 3.18 17.58 -17.26
CA VAL A 132 1.82 17.30 -16.79
C VAL A 132 0.91 17.03 -17.98
N LEU A 133 -0.15 16.26 -17.78
CA LEU A 133 -1.17 16.10 -18.81
C LEU A 133 -1.92 17.42 -19.03
N PRO A 134 -2.37 17.71 -20.27
CA PRO A 134 -3.28 18.82 -20.52
C PRO A 134 -4.51 18.76 -19.61
N TYR A 135 -4.85 19.88 -18.98
CA TYR A 135 -5.90 19.97 -17.97
C TYR A 135 -6.57 21.36 -17.94
N THR A 136 -7.68 21.49 -17.21
CA THR A 136 -8.37 22.76 -16.93
C THR A 136 -7.71 23.47 -15.74
N PRO A 137 -6.97 24.59 -15.92
CA PRO A 137 -6.15 25.15 -14.85
C PRO A 137 -6.95 25.73 -13.68
N GLU A 138 -8.03 26.47 -13.96
CA GLU A 138 -8.89 27.10 -12.95
C GLU A 138 -10.02 26.16 -12.46
N GLY A 139 -9.99 24.89 -12.87
CA GLY A 139 -11.14 23.99 -12.75
C GLY A 139 -12.27 24.37 -13.70
N VAL A 140 -13.38 23.62 -13.64
CA VAL A 140 -14.55 23.87 -14.50
C VAL A 140 -15.40 24.99 -13.91
N THR A 141 -15.49 26.14 -14.59
CA THR A 141 -16.33 27.27 -14.14
C THR A 141 -17.67 27.36 -14.87
N SER A 142 -17.75 26.84 -16.10
CA SER A 142 -18.99 26.78 -16.88
C SER A 142 -19.03 25.57 -17.82
N GLN A 143 -20.23 25.17 -18.26
CA GLN A 143 -20.39 24.05 -19.19
C GLN A 143 -19.81 24.34 -20.58
N ASP A 144 -19.93 25.58 -21.06
CA ASP A 144 -19.42 25.95 -22.39
C ASP A 144 -17.89 25.96 -22.42
N GLU A 145 -17.26 26.46 -21.36
CA GLU A 145 -15.80 26.40 -21.18
C GLU A 145 -15.31 24.94 -21.08
N ALA A 146 -16.02 24.10 -20.31
CA ALA A 146 -15.70 22.69 -20.18
C ALA A 146 -15.70 21.96 -21.54
N LYS A 147 -16.69 22.26 -22.40
CA LYS A 147 -16.78 21.68 -23.74
C LYS A 147 -15.62 22.12 -24.63
N ALA A 148 -15.36 23.42 -24.68
CA ALA A 148 -14.27 23.97 -25.49
C ALA A 148 -12.91 23.39 -25.10
N ILE A 149 -12.64 23.29 -23.79
CA ILE A 149 -11.36 22.74 -23.28
C ILE A 149 -11.30 21.23 -23.50
N ALA A 150 -12.39 20.49 -23.32
CA ALA A 150 -12.40 19.05 -23.61
C ALA A 150 -12.17 18.75 -25.10
N GLU A 151 -12.66 19.62 -26.00
CA GLU A 151 -12.37 19.53 -27.44
C GLU A 151 -10.91 19.85 -27.74
N GLU A 152 -10.33 20.87 -27.10
CA GLU A 152 -8.90 21.23 -27.23
C GLU A 152 -7.96 20.13 -26.73
N ILE A 153 -8.24 19.57 -25.55
CA ILE A 153 -7.50 18.42 -24.98
C ILE A 153 -7.67 17.16 -25.86
N GLY A 154 -8.86 17.03 -26.47
CA GLY A 154 -9.28 15.90 -27.26
C GLY A 154 -9.73 14.71 -26.39
N TYR A 155 -10.83 14.08 -26.80
CA TYR A 155 -11.35 12.88 -26.13
C TYR A 155 -10.46 11.63 -26.34
N PRO A 156 -10.52 10.63 -25.43
CA PRO A 156 -11.24 10.67 -24.16
C PRO A 156 -10.57 11.61 -23.14
N VAL A 157 -11.39 12.16 -22.25
CA VAL A 157 -10.97 12.99 -21.11
C VAL A 157 -11.47 12.39 -19.81
N ILE A 158 -10.92 12.84 -18.69
CA ILE A 158 -11.34 12.41 -17.35
C ILE A 158 -11.69 13.63 -16.50
N VAL A 159 -12.87 13.58 -15.89
CA VAL A 159 -13.30 14.56 -14.88
C VAL A 159 -12.83 14.07 -13.52
N LYS A 160 -12.11 14.91 -12.78
CA LYS A 160 -11.54 14.58 -11.46
C LYS A 160 -11.91 15.65 -10.44
N ALA A 161 -12.16 15.25 -9.19
CA ALA A 161 -12.23 16.16 -8.06
C ALA A 161 -10.83 16.74 -7.75
N SER A 162 -10.77 18.04 -7.45
CA SER A 162 -9.53 18.73 -7.06
C SER A 162 -9.01 18.24 -5.71
N ALA A 163 -9.91 18.08 -4.75
CA ALA A 163 -9.63 17.49 -3.44
C ALA A 163 -9.86 15.97 -3.46
N GLY A 164 -9.04 15.24 -2.69
CA GLY A 164 -9.20 13.81 -2.43
C GLY A 164 -8.35 12.86 -3.29
N GLY A 165 -8.39 11.57 -2.97
CA GLY A 165 -7.54 10.52 -3.57
C GLY A 165 -8.25 9.17 -3.75
N GLY A 166 -7.54 8.19 -4.32
CA GLY A 166 -7.97 6.79 -4.32
C GLY A 166 -9.13 6.40 -5.25
N GLY A 167 -9.29 7.06 -6.41
CA GLY A 167 -10.32 6.64 -7.38
C GLY A 167 -11.65 7.39 -7.31
N ILE A 168 -11.95 8.00 -6.16
CA ILE A 168 -13.28 8.55 -5.85
C ILE A 168 -13.57 9.80 -6.68
N GLY A 169 -14.72 9.84 -7.34
CA GLY A 169 -15.17 11.01 -8.11
C GLY A 169 -14.54 11.15 -9.50
N MET A 170 -13.84 10.13 -10.00
CA MET A 170 -13.32 10.12 -11.37
C MET A 170 -14.36 9.63 -12.38
N GLN A 171 -14.59 10.36 -13.46
CA GLN A 171 -15.49 9.95 -14.55
C GLN A 171 -14.76 10.06 -15.89
N ILE A 172 -14.64 8.95 -16.62
CA ILE A 172 -14.08 8.93 -17.97
C ILE A 172 -15.18 9.35 -18.95
N VAL A 173 -14.85 10.26 -19.85
CA VAL A 173 -15.75 10.82 -20.86
C VAL A 173 -15.17 10.54 -22.23
N GLU A 174 -15.88 9.76 -23.03
CA GLU A 174 -15.44 9.31 -24.36
C GLU A 174 -15.79 10.32 -25.48
N ASN A 175 -16.77 11.19 -25.24
CA ASN A 175 -17.25 12.18 -26.21
C ASN A 175 -18.05 13.29 -25.51
N GLU A 176 -18.33 14.38 -26.24
CA GLU A 176 -19.03 15.56 -25.72
C GLU A 176 -20.38 15.25 -25.07
N ALA A 177 -21.14 14.27 -25.59
CA ALA A 177 -22.47 13.96 -25.09
C ALA A 177 -22.47 13.50 -23.63
N GLY A 178 -21.39 12.88 -23.15
CA GLY A 178 -21.24 12.42 -21.77
C GLY A 178 -20.65 13.45 -20.80
N LEU A 179 -20.15 14.59 -21.29
CA LEU A 179 -19.35 15.51 -20.48
C LEU A 179 -20.15 16.17 -19.37
N GLN A 180 -21.35 16.66 -19.69
CA GLN A 180 -22.20 17.38 -18.73
C GLN A 180 -22.55 16.49 -17.53
N GLU A 181 -23.03 15.28 -17.79
CA GLU A 181 -23.41 14.33 -16.73
C GLU A 181 -22.21 13.99 -15.84
N ALA A 182 -21.03 13.79 -16.45
CA ALA A 182 -19.80 13.48 -15.73
C ALA A 182 -19.37 14.62 -14.79
N ILE A 183 -19.47 15.88 -15.23
CA ILE A 183 -19.18 17.06 -14.40
C ILE A 183 -20.14 17.15 -13.22
N GLU A 184 -21.45 17.11 -13.48
CA GLU A 184 -22.46 17.21 -12.41
C GLU A 184 -22.31 16.09 -11.37
N LYS A 185 -22.03 14.88 -11.83
CA LYS A 185 -21.77 13.73 -10.96
C LYS A 185 -20.47 13.89 -10.18
N GLY A 186 -19.40 14.34 -10.83
CA GLY A 186 -18.12 14.64 -10.20
C GLY A 186 -18.25 15.66 -9.08
N MET A 187 -18.92 16.79 -9.33
CA MET A 187 -19.14 17.86 -8.35
C MET A 187 -19.94 17.38 -7.14
N ARG A 188 -21.00 16.58 -7.35
CA ARG A 188 -21.79 16.00 -6.25
C ARG A 188 -20.95 15.06 -5.37
N ILE A 189 -20.13 14.21 -5.99
CA ILE A 189 -19.26 13.29 -5.25
C ILE A 189 -18.20 14.10 -4.47
N ALA A 190 -17.57 15.08 -5.12
CA ALA A 190 -16.54 15.91 -4.50
C ALA A 190 -17.10 16.68 -3.27
N ALA A 191 -18.27 17.30 -3.41
CA ALA A 191 -18.93 18.01 -2.31
C ALA A 191 -19.27 17.09 -1.14
N SER A 192 -19.81 15.90 -1.41
CA SER A 192 -20.23 14.95 -0.36
C SER A 192 -19.07 14.22 0.31
N ALA A 193 -18.00 13.92 -0.42
CA ALA A 193 -16.85 13.17 0.11
C ALA A 193 -15.78 14.08 0.73
N PHE A 194 -15.59 15.30 0.19
CA PHE A 194 -14.46 16.17 0.53
C PHE A 194 -14.88 17.58 0.97
N GLY A 195 -16.16 17.94 0.86
CA GLY A 195 -16.64 19.28 1.20
C GLY A 195 -16.25 20.37 0.18
N ASP A 196 -15.62 19.99 -0.92
CA ASP A 196 -15.20 20.86 -2.02
C ASP A 196 -15.77 20.32 -3.34
N SER A 197 -16.60 21.12 -4.03
CA SER A 197 -17.23 20.72 -5.30
C SER A 197 -16.34 20.93 -6.52
N THR A 198 -15.11 21.42 -6.35
CA THR A 198 -14.22 21.77 -7.46
C THR A 198 -13.81 20.52 -8.25
N VAL A 199 -14.06 20.54 -9.55
CA VAL A 199 -13.64 19.51 -10.51
C VAL A 199 -12.85 20.13 -11.65
N PHE A 200 -11.99 19.34 -12.26
CA PHE A 200 -11.22 19.71 -13.45
C PHE A 200 -11.28 18.58 -14.49
N ILE A 201 -11.04 18.95 -15.74
CA ILE A 201 -10.92 18.02 -16.87
C ILE A 201 -9.43 17.84 -17.15
N GLU A 202 -9.04 16.62 -17.43
CA GLU A 202 -7.67 16.28 -17.82
C GLU A 202 -7.71 15.29 -18.98
N LYS A 203 -6.64 15.24 -19.78
CA LYS A 203 -6.48 14.18 -20.78
C LYS A 203 -6.55 12.79 -20.12
N TYR A 204 -7.36 11.90 -20.69
CA TYR A 204 -7.35 10.49 -20.28
C TYR A 204 -6.39 9.71 -21.16
N LEU A 205 -5.36 9.10 -20.54
CA LEU A 205 -4.50 8.15 -21.23
C LEU A 205 -5.16 6.77 -21.22
N VAL A 206 -5.22 6.14 -22.39
CA VAL A 206 -5.77 4.79 -22.55
C VAL A 206 -4.66 3.78 -22.31
N LYS A 207 -4.88 2.86 -21.35
CA LYS A 207 -3.90 1.82 -20.97
C LYS A 207 -2.47 2.35 -20.69
N PRO A 208 -2.30 3.44 -19.91
CA PRO A 208 -0.96 3.89 -19.52
C PRO A 208 -0.33 2.87 -18.58
N ARG A 209 1.00 2.97 -18.43
CA ARG A 209 1.71 2.43 -17.28
C ARG A 209 1.66 3.40 -16.13
N HIS A 210 1.59 2.87 -14.91
CA HIS A 210 1.80 3.63 -13.69
C HIS A 210 3.23 3.36 -13.24
N ILE A 211 4.07 4.38 -13.27
CA ILE A 211 5.48 4.31 -12.88
C ILE A 211 5.72 5.35 -11.81
N GLU A 212 6.47 5.01 -10.77
CA GLU A 212 6.69 5.91 -9.66
C GLU A 212 8.14 5.89 -9.18
N PHE A 213 8.62 6.99 -8.63
CA PHE A 213 9.97 7.12 -8.10
C PHE A 213 9.95 7.33 -6.58
N GLN A 214 10.70 6.49 -5.88
CA GLN A 214 10.93 6.67 -4.44
C GLN A 214 11.90 7.82 -4.20
N ILE A 215 11.49 8.77 -3.36
CA ILE A 215 12.34 9.88 -2.92
C ILE A 215 12.65 9.73 -1.42
N LEU A 216 13.89 10.08 -1.06
CA LEU A 216 14.28 10.43 0.30
C LEU A 216 14.89 11.83 0.29
N ALA A 217 14.45 12.67 1.24
CA ALA A 217 14.97 14.01 1.41
C ALA A 217 15.16 14.34 2.89
N ASP A 218 16.21 15.09 3.26
CA ASP A 218 16.43 15.54 4.62
C ASP A 218 16.27 17.07 4.77
N ARG A 219 16.30 17.53 6.03
CA ARG A 219 16.21 18.95 6.38
C ARG A 219 17.49 19.74 6.10
N HIS A 220 18.53 19.09 5.57
CA HIS A 220 19.84 19.69 5.28
C HIS A 220 20.04 19.96 3.79
N GLY A 221 19.00 19.74 2.98
CA GLY A 221 19.00 19.98 1.54
C GLY A 221 19.38 18.76 0.70
N ASN A 222 19.68 17.61 1.31
CA ASN A 222 19.96 16.39 0.55
C ASN A 222 18.64 15.79 0.05
N ARG A 223 18.60 15.42 -1.23
CA ARG A 223 17.45 14.81 -1.91
C ARG A 223 17.99 13.78 -2.89
N ILE A 224 17.50 12.55 -2.79
CA ILE A 224 17.94 11.42 -3.62
C ILE A 224 16.73 10.59 -4.04
N HIS A 225 16.86 9.88 -5.16
CA HIS A 225 15.90 8.88 -5.58
C HIS A 225 16.43 7.47 -5.31
N LEU A 226 15.54 6.56 -4.95
CA LEU A 226 15.81 5.14 -4.76
C LEU A 226 15.21 4.31 -5.91
N TYR A 227 15.41 4.84 -7.11
CA TYR A 227 14.91 4.27 -8.36
C TYR A 227 13.38 4.20 -8.47
N ASP A 228 12.96 3.59 -9.56
CA ASP A 228 11.59 3.48 -10.03
C ASP A 228 10.90 2.17 -9.63
N ARG A 229 9.57 2.21 -9.59
CA ARG A 229 8.69 1.05 -9.48
C ARG A 229 7.65 1.06 -10.60
N GLU A 230 7.29 -0.14 -11.06
CA GLU A 230 6.14 -0.36 -11.94
C GLU A 230 4.95 -0.80 -11.08
N CYS A 231 3.82 -0.11 -11.22
CA CYS A 231 2.63 -0.34 -10.40
C CYS A 231 1.35 -0.43 -11.25
N SER A 232 1.45 -0.86 -12.51
CA SER A 232 0.33 -0.83 -13.46
C SER A 232 -0.67 -1.95 -13.24
N ILE A 233 -0.31 -3.03 -12.55
CA ILE A 233 -1.25 -4.12 -12.28
C ILE A 233 -2.21 -3.69 -11.16
N GLN A 234 -3.39 -3.23 -11.57
CA GLN A 234 -4.37 -2.58 -10.70
C GLN A 234 -5.77 -3.16 -10.85
N ARG A 235 -6.55 -3.12 -9.77
CA ARG A 235 -7.99 -3.35 -9.73
C ARG A 235 -8.69 -2.09 -9.27
N ARG A 236 -9.55 -1.49 -10.11
CA ARG A 236 -10.30 -0.26 -9.79
C ARG A 236 -9.38 0.85 -9.26
N HIS A 237 -8.25 1.08 -9.97
CA HIS A 237 -7.20 2.03 -9.60
C HIS A 237 -6.46 1.73 -8.29
N GLN A 238 -6.63 0.54 -7.70
CA GLN A 238 -5.85 0.07 -6.56
C GLN A 238 -4.79 -0.91 -7.03
N LYS A 239 -3.53 -0.66 -6.66
CA LYS A 239 -2.37 -1.49 -7.00
C LYS A 239 -2.48 -2.87 -6.34
N LEU A 240 -2.09 -3.92 -7.06
CA LEU A 240 -2.14 -5.31 -6.61
C LEU A 240 -0.80 -6.05 -6.77
N VAL A 241 -0.04 -5.71 -7.81
CA VAL A 241 1.30 -6.22 -8.07
C VAL A 241 2.19 -5.06 -8.45
N GLU A 242 3.35 -4.98 -7.80
CA GLU A 242 4.33 -3.92 -7.99
C GLU A 242 5.71 -4.54 -8.17
N GLU A 243 6.57 -3.91 -8.98
CA GLU A 243 7.93 -4.42 -9.17
C GLU A 243 8.98 -3.32 -9.28
N ALA A 244 10.19 -3.63 -8.84
CA ALA A 244 11.36 -2.75 -8.91
C ALA A 244 12.57 -3.52 -9.47
N PRO A 245 13.34 -2.92 -10.39
CA PRO A 245 13.02 -1.71 -11.15
C PRO A 245 11.87 -1.95 -12.17
N CYS A 246 11.35 -0.89 -12.78
CA CYS A 246 10.39 -0.99 -13.87
C CYS A 246 11.04 -1.63 -15.12
N PRO A 247 10.41 -2.64 -15.73
CA PRO A 247 11.02 -3.44 -16.80
C PRO A 247 11.24 -2.68 -18.12
N ILE A 248 10.61 -1.52 -18.32
CA ILE A 248 10.74 -0.75 -19.57
C ILE A 248 11.79 0.36 -19.50
N MET A 249 12.44 0.56 -18.36
CA MET A 249 13.37 1.66 -18.17
C MET A 249 14.67 1.47 -18.97
N THR A 250 14.96 2.43 -19.84
CA THR A 250 16.32 2.71 -20.30
C THR A 250 17.05 3.60 -19.30
N GLU A 251 18.37 3.70 -19.42
CA GLU A 251 19.18 4.62 -18.60
C GLU A 251 18.71 6.08 -18.81
N GLU A 252 18.57 6.50 -20.06
CA GLU A 252 18.09 7.84 -20.43
C GLU A 252 16.68 8.14 -19.90
N LEU A 253 15.72 7.21 -20.06
CA LEU A 253 14.35 7.42 -19.57
C LEU A 253 14.35 7.57 -18.04
N ARG A 254 15.11 6.72 -17.35
CA ARG A 254 15.23 6.76 -15.90
C ARG A 254 15.86 8.05 -15.42
N GLU A 255 16.93 8.52 -16.04
CA GLU A 255 17.57 9.79 -15.70
C GLU A 255 16.61 10.97 -15.83
N ARG A 256 15.87 11.04 -16.95
CA ARG A 256 14.87 12.09 -17.17
C ARG A 256 13.75 12.06 -16.12
N MET A 257 13.14 10.89 -15.89
CA MET A 257 12.05 10.77 -14.92
C MET A 257 12.53 10.98 -13.47
N ALA A 258 13.72 10.50 -13.12
CA ALA A 258 14.34 10.74 -11.81
C ALA A 258 14.60 12.23 -11.57
N ALA A 259 15.10 12.94 -12.58
CA ALA A 259 15.31 14.39 -12.51
C ALA A 259 13.98 15.13 -12.27
N SER A 260 12.90 14.75 -12.96
CA SER A 260 11.57 15.28 -12.68
C SER A 260 11.09 14.96 -11.26
N ALA A 261 11.28 13.73 -10.77
CA ALA A 261 10.88 13.34 -9.42
C ALA A 261 11.64 14.11 -8.33
N LEU A 262 12.95 14.32 -8.50
CA LEU A 262 13.75 15.17 -7.63
C LEU A 262 13.33 16.64 -7.71
N LYS A 263 12.93 17.11 -8.89
CA LYS A 263 12.40 18.46 -9.09
C LYS A 263 11.10 18.68 -8.32
N VAL A 264 10.18 17.70 -8.35
CA VAL A 264 8.94 17.71 -7.55
C VAL A 264 9.27 17.86 -6.06
N ALA A 265 10.20 17.05 -5.54
CA ALA A 265 10.60 17.11 -4.14
C ALA A 265 11.28 18.45 -3.80
N GLU A 266 12.02 19.03 -4.74
CA GLU A 266 12.64 20.34 -4.58
C GLU A 266 11.61 21.46 -4.43
N VAL A 267 10.71 21.60 -5.41
CA VAL A 267 9.80 22.76 -5.46
C VAL A 267 8.71 22.71 -4.39
N SER A 268 8.39 21.51 -3.89
CA SER A 268 7.45 21.30 -2.79
C SER A 268 8.09 21.44 -1.39
N GLY A 269 9.41 21.67 -1.31
CA GLY A 269 10.14 21.74 -0.06
C GLY A 269 10.07 20.44 0.74
N TYR A 270 10.09 19.29 0.04
CA TYR A 270 9.86 17.97 0.63
C TYR A 270 11.02 17.50 1.51
N TYR A 271 10.69 16.78 2.59
CA TYR A 271 11.63 15.98 3.37
C TYR A 271 10.93 14.71 3.88
N ASN A 272 11.71 13.76 4.40
CA ASN A 272 11.32 12.39 4.73
C ASN A 272 11.15 11.51 3.46
N ALA A 273 10.53 10.33 3.60
CA ALA A 273 10.22 9.47 2.46
C ALA A 273 8.93 9.93 1.76
N GLY A 274 8.93 9.87 0.44
CA GLY A 274 7.75 10.16 -0.39
C GLY A 274 7.90 9.54 -1.77
N THR A 275 6.81 9.52 -2.52
CA THR A 275 6.82 8.94 -3.87
C THR A 275 6.21 9.89 -4.86
N VAL A 276 6.87 10.06 -6.01
CA VAL A 276 6.33 10.81 -7.16
C VAL A 276 5.81 9.81 -8.18
N GLU A 277 4.51 9.89 -8.48
CA GLU A 277 3.83 9.00 -9.41
C GLU A 277 3.69 9.65 -10.80
N PHE A 278 3.89 8.85 -11.84
CA PHE A 278 3.79 9.23 -13.24
C PHE A 278 2.90 8.25 -14.01
N LEU A 279 2.19 8.78 -14.99
CA LEU A 279 1.62 7.99 -16.07
C LEU A 279 2.58 7.98 -17.25
N TYR A 280 2.81 6.81 -17.84
CA TYR A 280 3.66 6.65 -19.01
C TYR A 280 2.88 6.03 -20.17
N ALA A 281 2.94 6.65 -21.34
CA ALA A 281 2.32 6.19 -22.58
C ALA A 281 3.14 6.68 -23.78
N ASP A 282 3.30 5.80 -24.79
CA ASP A 282 3.89 6.15 -26.10
C ASP A 282 5.26 6.84 -26.06
N GLY A 283 6.11 6.49 -25.08
CA GLY A 283 7.45 7.08 -24.93
C GLY A 283 7.52 8.28 -23.99
N GLU A 284 6.37 8.85 -23.63
CA GLU A 284 6.24 10.04 -22.81
C GLU A 284 5.74 9.71 -21.40
N TYR A 285 6.03 10.61 -20.45
CA TYR A 285 5.58 10.50 -19.07
C TYR A 285 4.99 11.82 -18.57
N TYR A 286 4.07 11.71 -17.61
CA TYR A 286 3.34 12.86 -17.06
C TYR A 286 3.16 12.68 -15.56
N PHE A 287 3.46 13.73 -14.79
CA PHE A 287 3.23 13.78 -13.36
C PHE A 287 1.74 13.58 -13.05
N MET A 288 1.47 12.63 -12.15
CA MET A 288 0.14 12.31 -11.71
C MET A 288 -0.12 12.88 -10.32
N GLU A 289 0.66 12.47 -9.33
CA GLU A 289 0.57 12.94 -7.95
C GLU A 289 1.88 12.68 -7.19
N MET A 290 1.97 13.21 -5.97
CA MET A 290 3.01 12.84 -5.01
C MET A 290 2.34 12.30 -3.76
N ASN A 291 2.64 11.05 -3.39
CA ASN A 291 2.23 10.55 -2.08
C ASN A 291 3.22 11.04 -1.03
N THR A 292 2.71 11.83 -0.07
CA THR A 292 3.50 12.54 0.94
C THR A 292 3.80 11.67 2.17
N ARG A 293 4.05 10.38 1.92
CA ARG A 293 4.19 9.32 2.93
C ARG A 293 4.92 8.11 2.35
N LEU A 294 5.19 7.13 3.21
CA LEU A 294 5.56 5.79 2.75
C LEU A 294 4.42 5.13 1.97
N GLN A 295 4.75 4.23 1.06
CA GLN A 295 3.79 3.40 0.32
C GLN A 295 3.88 1.93 0.73
N VAL A 296 2.87 1.15 0.33
CA VAL A 296 2.75 -0.28 0.66
C VAL A 296 3.93 -1.04 0.06
N GLU A 297 4.19 -0.75 -1.21
CA GLU A 297 5.19 -1.30 -2.14
C GLU A 297 6.62 -0.77 -1.92
N HIS A 298 6.89 -0.06 -0.83
CA HIS A 298 8.25 0.39 -0.50
C HIS A 298 9.24 -0.79 -0.39
N THR A 299 8.74 -1.97 -0.05
CA THR A 299 9.49 -3.22 0.16
C THR A 299 10.33 -3.63 -1.06
N VAL A 300 9.81 -3.50 -2.28
CA VAL A 300 10.55 -3.89 -3.49
C VAL A 300 11.74 -2.97 -3.71
N THR A 301 11.61 -1.67 -3.40
CA THR A 301 12.72 -0.72 -3.42
C THR A 301 13.76 -1.08 -2.36
N GLU A 302 13.36 -1.42 -1.13
CA GLU A 302 14.31 -1.86 -0.10
C GLU A 302 15.07 -3.12 -0.54
N MET A 303 14.39 -4.08 -1.19
CA MET A 303 15.01 -5.33 -1.64
C MET A 303 16.04 -5.14 -2.75
N VAL A 304 15.84 -4.19 -3.67
CA VAL A 304 16.79 -3.94 -4.76
C VAL A 304 17.87 -2.93 -4.43
N THR A 305 17.69 -2.09 -3.41
CA THR A 305 18.68 -1.07 -3.00
C THR A 305 19.44 -1.43 -1.73
N GLY A 306 18.88 -2.31 -0.89
CA GLY A 306 19.40 -2.60 0.45
C GLY A 306 19.18 -1.49 1.48
N ILE A 307 18.44 -0.43 1.13
CA ILE A 307 18.19 0.72 2.01
C ILE A 307 16.87 0.52 2.75
N ASP A 308 16.94 0.49 4.09
CA ASP A 308 15.75 0.45 4.95
C ASP A 308 15.10 1.84 5.03
N LEU A 309 13.98 2.01 4.33
CA LEU A 309 13.26 3.26 4.18
C LEU A 309 12.71 3.76 5.51
N VAL A 310 12.11 2.89 6.32
CA VAL A 310 11.52 3.28 7.60
C VAL A 310 12.58 3.74 8.60
N ARG A 311 13.76 3.08 8.62
CA ARG A 311 14.91 3.55 9.41
C ARG A 311 15.38 4.92 8.94
N GLN A 312 15.39 5.19 7.63
CA GLN A 312 15.69 6.53 7.11
C GLN A 312 14.62 7.55 7.52
N GLN A 313 13.32 7.21 7.47
CA GLN A 313 12.25 8.10 7.93
C GLN A 313 12.43 8.52 9.40
N LEU A 314 12.73 7.56 10.27
CA LEU A 314 13.01 7.80 11.70
C LEU A 314 14.27 8.66 11.89
N ALA A 315 15.34 8.36 11.16
CA ALA A 315 16.60 9.12 11.23
C ALA A 315 16.43 10.58 10.76
N ILE A 316 15.73 10.79 9.65
CA ILE A 316 15.44 12.12 9.10
C ILE A 316 14.54 12.91 10.06
N ALA A 317 13.56 12.25 10.70
CA ALA A 317 12.66 12.89 11.66
C ALA A 317 13.39 13.42 12.90
N VAL A 318 14.43 12.73 13.39
CA VAL A 318 15.32 13.26 14.46
C VAL A 318 16.39 14.25 13.94
N GLY A 319 16.29 14.69 12.68
CA GLY A 319 17.17 15.70 12.10
C GLY A 319 18.52 15.18 11.60
N LYS A 320 18.71 13.87 11.43
CA LYS A 320 19.95 13.34 10.81
C LYS A 320 19.97 13.61 9.31
N LYS A 321 21.20 13.67 8.78
CA LYS A 321 21.46 13.71 7.33
C LYS A 321 21.30 12.31 6.73
N ILE A 322 20.91 12.26 5.47
CA ILE A 322 21.02 11.05 4.66
C ILE A 322 22.51 10.66 4.57
N PRO A 323 22.89 9.41 4.89
CA PRO A 323 24.30 9.03 5.03
C PRO A 323 24.98 8.64 3.71
N PHE A 324 24.32 8.80 2.56
CA PHE A 324 24.80 8.41 1.23
C PHE A 324 24.41 9.45 0.18
N ALA A 325 25.21 9.53 -0.89
CA ALA A 325 24.95 10.34 -2.07
C ALA A 325 24.22 9.53 -3.14
N GLN A 326 23.78 10.17 -4.24
CA GLN A 326 23.00 9.50 -5.30
C GLN A 326 23.83 8.41 -6.00
N GLU A 327 25.12 8.67 -6.20
CA GLU A 327 26.09 7.79 -6.85
C GLU A 327 26.44 6.52 -6.04
N ASP A 328 26.14 6.50 -4.74
CA ASP A 328 26.35 5.35 -3.85
C ASP A 328 25.24 4.30 -3.99
N ILE A 329 24.08 4.71 -4.53
CA ILE A 329 22.88 3.88 -4.61
C ILE A 329 22.98 2.99 -5.84
N ARG A 330 22.88 1.68 -5.64
CA ARG A 330 22.98 0.67 -6.71
C ARG A 330 21.69 -0.15 -6.76
N LEU A 331 21.25 -0.44 -7.98
CA LEU A 331 20.25 -1.48 -8.22
C LEU A 331 20.92 -2.85 -8.17
N ASN A 332 20.36 -3.74 -7.36
CA ASN A 332 20.78 -5.14 -7.27
C ASN A 332 19.57 -6.06 -7.47
N GLY A 333 19.54 -6.75 -8.60
CA GLY A 333 18.48 -7.69 -8.95
C GLY A 333 17.14 -7.04 -9.25
N HIS A 334 16.08 -7.82 -9.08
CA HIS A 334 14.71 -7.44 -9.36
C HIS A 334 13.79 -7.96 -8.25
N ALA A 335 12.83 -7.17 -7.80
CA ALA A 335 11.86 -7.55 -6.78
C ALA A 335 10.42 -7.33 -7.26
N ILE A 336 9.52 -8.22 -6.86
CA ILE A 336 8.09 -8.16 -7.15
C ILE A 336 7.34 -8.31 -5.82
N GLU A 337 6.37 -7.44 -5.55
CA GLU A 337 5.42 -7.55 -4.44
C GLU A 337 4.04 -7.97 -4.97
N CYS A 338 3.36 -8.83 -4.21
CA CYS A 338 1.95 -9.17 -4.40
C CYS A 338 1.18 -8.88 -3.12
N ARG A 339 0.11 -8.10 -3.23
CA ARG A 339 -0.80 -7.81 -2.11
C ARG A 339 -1.77 -8.97 -1.91
N ILE A 340 -1.57 -9.74 -0.84
CA ILE A 340 -2.45 -10.84 -0.48
C ILE A 340 -3.62 -10.28 0.32
N ASN A 341 -4.80 -10.29 -0.26
CA ASN A 341 -6.02 -9.75 0.34
C ASN A 341 -7.03 -10.86 0.61
N ALA A 342 -7.86 -10.69 1.64
CA ALA A 342 -9.04 -11.49 1.91
C ALA A 342 -10.17 -11.07 0.97
N GLU A 343 -10.03 -11.40 -0.30
CA GLU A 343 -10.97 -11.06 -1.38
C GLU A 343 -11.18 -12.25 -2.30
N ASP A 344 -12.31 -12.28 -2.98
CA ASP A 344 -12.65 -13.28 -3.99
C ASP A 344 -12.49 -12.73 -5.43
N PRO A 345 -11.42 -13.09 -6.16
CA PRO A 345 -11.20 -12.61 -7.52
C PRO A 345 -12.29 -13.00 -8.54
N LEU A 346 -13.09 -14.06 -8.30
CA LEU A 346 -14.20 -14.43 -9.22
C LEU A 346 -15.44 -13.59 -9.00
N ASN A 347 -15.66 -13.18 -7.76
CA ASN A 347 -16.84 -12.44 -7.37
C ASN A 347 -16.51 -10.96 -7.24
N ASP A 348 -15.91 -10.41 -8.31
CA ASP A 348 -15.62 -8.99 -8.45
C ASP A 348 -14.81 -8.40 -7.27
N PHE A 349 -13.91 -9.23 -6.71
CA PHE A 349 -13.06 -8.93 -5.57
C PHE A 349 -13.84 -8.54 -4.30
N GLN A 350 -15.02 -9.12 -4.11
CA GLN A 350 -15.76 -8.97 -2.87
C GLN A 350 -14.88 -9.40 -1.69
N ALA A 351 -14.81 -8.56 -0.66
CA ALA A 351 -14.08 -8.87 0.56
C ALA A 351 -14.69 -10.09 1.26
N ASP A 352 -13.82 -10.98 1.76
CA ASP A 352 -14.17 -12.19 2.51
C ASP A 352 -13.53 -12.17 3.91
N PRO A 353 -13.94 -11.22 4.78
CA PRO A 353 -13.43 -11.14 6.13
C PRO A 353 -13.89 -12.36 6.94
N GLY A 354 -12.94 -13.01 7.62
CA GLY A 354 -13.23 -14.23 8.35
C GLY A 354 -12.09 -14.65 9.26
N LYS A 355 -12.30 -15.80 9.92
CA LYS A 355 -11.32 -16.35 10.85
C LYS A 355 -10.24 -17.11 10.10
N ILE A 356 -8.99 -16.75 10.35
CA ILE A 356 -7.82 -17.49 9.86
C ILE A 356 -7.73 -18.80 10.64
N VAL A 357 -8.14 -19.90 10.01
CA VAL A 357 -8.14 -21.25 10.59
C VAL A 357 -6.75 -21.84 10.57
N ARG A 358 -6.03 -21.67 9.45
CA ARG A 358 -4.61 -22.07 9.32
C ARG A 358 -3.85 -21.00 8.55
N TYR A 359 -2.59 -20.84 8.95
CA TYR A 359 -1.66 -19.91 8.35
C TYR A 359 -0.27 -20.53 8.35
N ARG A 360 0.36 -20.58 7.17
CA ARG A 360 1.77 -20.89 7.00
C ARG A 360 2.31 -20.01 5.88
N SER A 361 3.15 -19.05 6.24
CA SER A 361 3.84 -18.19 5.27
C SER A 361 4.93 -18.97 4.52
N PRO A 362 5.20 -18.61 3.26
CA PRO A 362 6.37 -19.11 2.54
C PRO A 362 7.66 -18.50 3.12
N GLY A 363 8.80 -19.08 2.73
CA GLY A 363 10.12 -18.58 3.10
C GLY A 363 11.19 -19.01 2.11
N GLY A 364 12.45 -19.05 2.53
CA GLY A 364 13.59 -19.43 1.68
C GLY A 364 14.22 -18.25 0.93
N PRO A 365 15.27 -18.50 0.11
CA PRO A 365 16.04 -17.44 -0.55
C PRO A 365 15.18 -16.48 -1.37
N GLY A 366 15.41 -15.18 -1.18
CA GLY A 366 14.75 -14.11 -1.92
C GLY A 366 13.29 -13.87 -1.57
N ILE A 367 12.72 -14.52 -0.55
CA ILE A 367 11.33 -14.28 -0.14
C ILE A 367 11.27 -13.42 1.10
N ARG A 368 10.45 -12.37 1.04
CA ARG A 368 10.10 -11.49 2.18
C ARG A 368 8.60 -11.48 2.36
N VAL A 369 8.14 -11.54 3.61
CA VAL A 369 6.72 -11.47 3.96
C VAL A 369 6.51 -10.43 5.07
N ASP A 370 5.71 -9.42 4.78
CA ASP A 370 5.26 -8.41 5.74
C ASP A 370 3.76 -8.66 5.98
N SER A 371 3.38 -9.17 7.15
CA SER A 371 1.99 -9.57 7.47
C SER A 371 1.49 -8.94 8.76
N GLY A 372 0.20 -8.62 8.78
CA GLY A 372 -0.53 -8.10 9.94
C GLY A 372 -1.38 -9.14 10.68
N ILE A 373 -1.36 -10.41 10.27
CA ILE A 373 -2.25 -11.46 10.79
C ILE A 373 -1.50 -12.57 11.52
N HIS A 374 -2.25 -13.37 12.29
CA HIS A 374 -1.75 -14.62 12.86
C HIS A 374 -2.84 -15.70 12.82
N MET A 375 -2.45 -16.96 13.04
CA MET A 375 -3.40 -18.07 13.13
C MET A 375 -4.41 -17.82 14.25
N GLY A 376 -5.70 -18.00 13.98
CA GLY A 376 -6.80 -17.74 14.91
C GLY A 376 -7.33 -16.30 14.91
N TYR A 377 -6.63 -15.36 14.27
CA TYR A 377 -7.12 -13.99 14.08
C TYR A 377 -8.38 -13.97 13.23
N THR A 378 -9.31 -13.05 13.53
CA THR A 378 -10.50 -12.81 12.71
C THR A 378 -10.34 -11.47 12.01
N ILE A 379 -10.29 -11.50 10.68
CA ILE A 379 -10.20 -10.28 9.87
C ILE A 379 -11.51 -9.52 10.03
N PRO A 380 -11.50 -8.28 10.55
CA PRO A 380 -12.72 -7.50 10.72
C PRO A 380 -13.21 -6.98 9.35
N PRO A 381 -14.53 -6.88 9.14
CA PRO A 381 -15.08 -6.38 7.87
C PRO A 381 -14.89 -4.86 7.65
N MET A 382 -14.41 -4.13 8.66
CA MET A 382 -14.44 -2.66 8.72
C MET A 382 -13.23 -1.99 8.06
N TYR A 383 -12.16 -2.75 7.84
CA TYR A 383 -10.88 -2.25 7.38
C TYR A 383 -10.50 -2.88 6.05
N ASP A 384 -9.37 -2.43 5.50
CA ASP A 384 -8.75 -3.01 4.33
C ASP A 384 -8.59 -4.55 4.48
N SER A 385 -8.84 -5.27 3.38
CA SER A 385 -8.81 -6.73 3.28
C SER A 385 -7.40 -7.32 3.26
N MET A 386 -6.34 -6.50 3.23
CA MET A 386 -4.95 -6.93 3.13
C MET A 386 -4.52 -7.78 4.32
N ILE A 387 -4.04 -8.97 4.00
CA ILE A 387 -3.52 -10.00 4.91
C ILE A 387 -2.01 -9.83 5.07
N SER A 388 -1.32 -9.72 3.94
CA SER A 388 0.14 -9.63 3.89
C SER A 388 0.61 -9.15 2.54
N LYS A 389 1.84 -8.65 2.53
CA LYS A 389 2.63 -8.41 1.32
C LYS A 389 3.59 -9.57 1.14
N LEU A 390 3.56 -10.20 -0.03
CA LEU A 390 4.49 -11.24 -0.41
C LEU A 390 5.46 -10.67 -1.43
N CYS A 391 6.74 -10.63 -1.10
CA CYS A 391 7.78 -10.13 -2.01
C CYS A 391 8.72 -11.26 -2.44
N GLY A 392 9.08 -11.27 -3.72
CA GLY A 392 10.07 -12.16 -4.30
C GLY A 392 11.16 -11.36 -5.00
N TRP A 393 12.42 -11.58 -4.62
CA TRP A 393 13.60 -10.99 -5.24
C TRP A 393 14.42 -12.06 -5.96
N GLY A 394 15.02 -11.73 -7.10
CA GLY A 394 15.95 -12.56 -7.86
C GLY A 394 17.07 -11.72 -8.47
N ILE A 395 18.11 -12.36 -9.01
CA ILE A 395 19.21 -11.67 -9.70
C ILE A 395 18.72 -10.96 -10.97
N ASP A 396 17.63 -11.47 -11.55
CA ASP A 396 16.90 -10.86 -12.63
C ASP A 396 15.39 -11.03 -12.42
N ARG A 397 14.60 -10.38 -13.29
CA ARG A 397 13.14 -10.41 -13.25
C ARG A 397 12.58 -11.83 -13.42
N ARG A 398 13.23 -12.67 -14.23
CA ARG A 398 12.77 -14.05 -14.46
C ARG A 398 12.88 -14.87 -13.18
N GLU A 399 14.01 -14.79 -12.49
CA GLU A 399 14.20 -15.49 -11.22
C GLU A 399 13.25 -14.96 -10.14
N ALA A 400 12.99 -13.65 -10.09
CA ALA A 400 11.99 -13.08 -9.18
C ALA A 400 10.60 -13.68 -9.41
N ILE A 401 10.17 -13.82 -10.68
CA ILE A 401 8.92 -14.48 -11.05
C ILE A 401 8.91 -15.96 -10.65
N GLU A 402 9.99 -16.70 -10.91
CA GLU A 402 10.10 -18.12 -10.56
C GLU A 402 10.03 -18.33 -9.04
N ARG A 403 10.70 -17.48 -8.25
CA ARG A 403 10.64 -17.48 -6.78
C ARG A 403 9.25 -17.10 -6.28
N MET A 404 8.58 -16.13 -6.90
CA MET A 404 7.21 -15.74 -6.56
C MET A 404 6.23 -16.90 -6.79
N ARG A 405 6.32 -17.60 -7.93
CA ARG A 405 5.48 -18.79 -8.22
C ARG A 405 5.63 -19.86 -7.13
N ARG A 406 6.87 -20.17 -6.74
CA ARG A 406 7.15 -21.11 -5.64
C ARG A 406 6.55 -20.62 -4.32
N ALA A 407 6.75 -19.34 -3.98
CA ALA A 407 6.27 -18.78 -2.72
C ALA A 407 4.73 -18.78 -2.63
N ILE A 408 4.04 -18.47 -3.73
CA ILE A 408 2.57 -18.56 -3.82
C ILE A 408 2.12 -20.01 -3.60
N TYR A 409 2.78 -20.98 -4.24
CA TYR A 409 2.48 -22.40 -4.03
C TYR A 409 2.71 -22.83 -2.57
N GLU A 410 3.73 -22.32 -1.88
CA GLU A 410 3.98 -22.66 -0.48
C GLU A 410 3.06 -21.93 0.52
N TYR A 411 2.39 -20.86 0.10
CA TYR A 411 1.56 -20.05 0.99
C TYR A 411 0.24 -20.77 1.30
N VAL A 412 0.01 -21.07 2.58
CA VAL A 412 -1.23 -21.67 3.08
C VAL A 412 -1.98 -20.66 3.93
N ILE A 413 -3.17 -20.26 3.46
CA ILE A 413 -4.13 -19.44 4.18
C ILE A 413 -5.49 -20.13 4.07
N ILE A 414 -6.04 -20.61 5.20
CA ILE A 414 -7.32 -21.33 5.24
C ILE A 414 -8.27 -20.58 6.16
N GLY A 415 -9.53 -20.44 5.73
CA GLY A 415 -10.62 -19.81 6.48
C GLY A 415 -11.21 -18.59 5.80
N VAL A 416 -10.53 -18.05 4.78
CA VAL A 416 -10.97 -16.95 3.92
C VAL A 416 -10.51 -17.22 2.48
N ARG A 417 -11.22 -16.69 1.49
CA ARG A 417 -10.76 -16.57 0.11
C ARG A 417 -9.63 -15.54 0.03
N THR A 418 -8.74 -15.69 -0.94
CA THR A 418 -7.61 -14.78 -1.11
C THR A 418 -7.31 -14.46 -2.57
N THR A 419 -6.51 -13.41 -2.78
CA THR A 419 -5.96 -13.04 -4.10
C THR A 419 -4.79 -13.92 -4.58
N LEU A 420 -4.36 -14.94 -3.81
CA LEU A 420 -3.25 -15.84 -4.21
C LEU A 420 -3.43 -16.48 -5.60
N PRO A 421 -4.62 -17.00 -5.99
CA PRO A 421 -4.82 -17.59 -7.31
C PRO A 421 -4.67 -16.60 -8.45
N LEU A 422 -5.11 -15.36 -8.23
CA LEU A 422 -4.93 -14.28 -9.20
C LEU A 422 -3.45 -13.99 -9.42
N HIS A 423 -2.69 -13.85 -8.34
CA HIS A 423 -1.24 -13.65 -8.42
C HIS A 423 -0.56 -14.82 -9.13
N HIS A 424 -0.99 -16.06 -8.86
CA HIS A 424 -0.48 -17.23 -9.56
C HIS A 424 -0.76 -17.16 -11.08
N ALA A 425 -1.95 -16.72 -11.47
CA ALA A 425 -2.31 -16.52 -12.87
C ALA A 425 -1.46 -15.44 -13.54
N ILE A 426 -1.24 -14.30 -12.86
CA ILE A 426 -0.41 -13.19 -13.36
C ILE A 426 1.03 -13.64 -13.54
N MET A 427 1.62 -14.31 -12.55
CA MET A 427 3.01 -14.78 -12.63
C MET A 427 3.25 -15.79 -13.76
N ASN A 428 2.21 -16.46 -14.26
CA ASN A 428 2.27 -17.38 -15.40
C ASN A 428 1.76 -16.77 -16.71
N ASN A 429 1.34 -15.50 -16.70
CA ASN A 429 0.84 -14.83 -17.89
C ASN A 429 2.02 -14.34 -18.77
N ARG A 430 1.97 -14.67 -20.07
CA ARG A 430 3.03 -14.32 -21.03
C ARG A 430 3.27 -12.80 -21.11
N HIS A 431 2.22 -11.99 -21.15
CA HIS A 431 2.35 -10.53 -21.24
C HIS A 431 2.99 -9.95 -19.98
N PHE A 432 2.65 -10.47 -18.80
CA PHE A 432 3.35 -10.09 -17.56
C PHE A 432 4.83 -10.49 -17.60
N ILE A 433 5.17 -11.71 -18.02
CA ILE A 433 6.55 -12.20 -18.12
C ILE A 433 7.39 -11.36 -19.10
N GLU A 434 6.80 -10.93 -20.21
CA GLU A 434 7.44 -10.06 -21.20
C GLU A 434 7.49 -8.58 -20.77
N GLY A 435 6.86 -8.21 -19.66
CA GLY A 435 6.78 -6.84 -19.17
C GLY A 435 5.76 -5.97 -19.91
N ASN A 436 4.88 -6.57 -20.72
CA ASN A 436 3.81 -5.91 -21.49
C ASN A 436 2.59 -5.64 -20.59
N THR A 437 2.73 -4.67 -19.68
CA THR A 437 1.74 -4.32 -18.64
C THR A 437 1.19 -2.91 -18.82
N HIS A 438 -0.02 -2.68 -18.32
CA HIS A 438 -0.71 -1.39 -18.28
C HIS A 438 -1.82 -1.42 -17.22
N THR A 439 -2.36 -0.25 -16.86
CA THR A 439 -3.40 -0.06 -15.82
C THR A 439 -4.68 -0.88 -16.00
N HIS A 440 -4.93 -1.39 -17.20
CA HIS A 440 -6.11 -2.20 -17.54
C HIS A 440 -5.81 -3.69 -17.66
N PHE A 441 -4.60 -4.15 -17.30
CA PHE A 441 -4.13 -5.51 -17.53
C PHE A 441 -5.09 -6.59 -17.02
N LEU A 442 -5.71 -6.41 -15.85
CA LEU A 442 -6.66 -7.38 -15.27
C LEU A 442 -7.99 -7.46 -16.03
N GLN A 443 -8.30 -6.48 -16.87
CA GLN A 443 -9.52 -6.46 -17.68
C GLN A 443 -9.35 -7.21 -19.01
N GLU A 444 -8.10 -7.52 -19.39
CA GLU A 444 -7.76 -8.19 -20.64
C GLU A 444 -8.21 -9.65 -20.65
N GLU A 445 -8.62 -10.11 -21.83
CA GLU A 445 -9.15 -11.47 -22.02
C GLU A 445 -8.12 -12.54 -21.67
N HIS A 446 -6.84 -12.30 -21.94
CA HIS A 446 -5.76 -13.23 -21.63
C HIS A 446 -5.57 -13.47 -20.11
N VAL A 447 -6.04 -12.55 -19.25
CA VAL A 447 -6.09 -12.75 -17.80
C VAL A 447 -7.35 -13.51 -17.42
N LYS A 448 -8.52 -13.06 -17.89
CA LYS A 448 -9.83 -13.64 -17.56
C LYS A 448 -9.93 -15.10 -17.95
N ALA A 449 -9.49 -15.46 -19.15
CA ALA A 449 -9.58 -16.82 -19.69
C ALA A 449 -8.85 -17.87 -18.83
N ASN A 450 -7.79 -17.47 -18.12
CA ASN A 450 -6.96 -18.39 -17.34
C ASN A 450 -7.28 -18.37 -15.83
N LEU A 451 -7.91 -17.30 -15.34
CA LEU A 451 -8.13 -17.09 -13.91
C LEU A 451 -8.95 -18.23 -13.29
N ALA A 452 -10.05 -18.63 -13.93
CA ALA A 452 -10.93 -19.70 -13.44
C ALA A 452 -10.20 -21.03 -13.20
N ARG A 453 -9.22 -21.36 -14.06
CA ARG A 453 -8.40 -22.56 -13.91
C ARG A 453 -7.56 -22.50 -12.63
N TYR A 454 -6.81 -21.41 -12.42
CA TYR A 454 -5.93 -21.26 -11.26
C TYR A 454 -6.69 -21.24 -9.94
N LEU A 455 -7.90 -20.67 -9.92
CA LEU A 455 -8.76 -20.69 -8.74
C LEU A 455 -9.24 -22.10 -8.41
N HIS A 456 -9.69 -22.86 -9.40
CA HIS A 456 -10.11 -24.24 -9.18
C HIS A 456 -8.96 -25.13 -8.68
N GLU A 457 -7.76 -24.95 -9.25
CA GLU A 457 -6.55 -25.62 -8.80
C GLU A 457 -6.20 -25.27 -7.35
N GLU A 458 -6.27 -23.98 -6.98
CA GLU A 458 -6.01 -23.56 -5.60
C GLU A 458 -7.07 -24.07 -4.62
N GLU A 459 -8.35 -23.99 -4.98
CA GLU A 459 -9.44 -24.48 -4.13
C GLU A 459 -9.28 -25.98 -3.85
N THR A 460 -9.02 -26.78 -4.90
CA THR A 460 -8.79 -28.22 -4.77
C THR A 460 -7.58 -28.51 -3.87
N ARG A 461 -6.49 -27.74 -4.05
CA ARG A 461 -5.28 -27.85 -3.25
C ARG A 461 -5.57 -27.54 -1.78
N MET A 462 -6.22 -26.41 -1.49
CA MET A 462 -6.56 -25.97 -0.14
C MET A 462 -7.53 -26.92 0.56
N GLN A 463 -8.51 -27.48 -0.15
CA GLN A 463 -9.42 -28.50 0.39
C GLN A 463 -8.65 -29.78 0.77
N THR A 464 -7.73 -30.23 -0.08
CA THR A 464 -6.88 -31.41 0.20
C THR A 464 -6.01 -31.19 1.44
N LEU A 465 -5.37 -30.01 1.53
CA LEU A 465 -4.58 -29.60 2.70
C LEU A 465 -5.45 -29.53 3.97
N ALA A 466 -6.63 -28.91 3.89
CA ALA A 466 -7.56 -28.82 5.02
C ALA A 466 -7.98 -30.22 5.50
N HIS A 467 -8.35 -31.12 4.59
CA HIS A 467 -8.79 -32.48 4.91
C HIS A 467 -7.68 -33.31 5.58
N SER A 468 -6.46 -33.26 5.06
CA SER A 468 -5.31 -33.96 5.66
C SER A 468 -5.06 -33.56 7.12
N LEU A 469 -5.37 -32.32 7.48
CA LEU A 469 -5.19 -31.77 8.82
C LEU A 469 -6.35 -32.13 9.77
N HIS A 470 -7.54 -32.45 9.24
CA HIS A 470 -8.68 -32.89 10.05
C HIS A 470 -8.47 -34.31 10.59
N HIS A 471 -7.89 -35.21 9.80
CA HIS A 471 -7.52 -36.56 10.27
C HIS A 471 -6.52 -36.54 11.44
N GLY A 472 -5.62 -35.55 11.48
CA GLY A 472 -4.73 -35.35 12.63
C GLY A 472 -5.47 -34.99 13.93
N LYS A 473 -6.59 -34.24 13.83
CA LYS A 473 -7.44 -33.92 14.99
C LYS A 473 -8.26 -35.13 15.44
N GLU A 474 -8.79 -35.92 14.51
CA GLU A 474 -9.50 -37.16 14.83
C GLU A 474 -8.57 -38.17 15.50
N ALA A 475 -7.37 -38.37 14.96
CA ALA A 475 -6.34 -39.23 15.56
C ALA A 475 -5.91 -38.73 16.95
N ALA A 476 -5.72 -37.43 17.12
CA ALA A 476 -5.37 -36.84 18.43
C ALA A 476 -6.52 -36.93 19.45
N ALA A 477 -7.77 -36.75 19.01
CA ALA A 477 -8.95 -36.91 19.85
C ALA A 477 -9.14 -38.37 20.28
N ILE A 478 -8.94 -39.32 19.36
CA ILE A 478 -8.96 -40.76 19.65
C ILE A 478 -7.83 -41.12 20.62
N ALA A 479 -6.60 -40.66 20.38
CA ALA A 479 -5.48 -40.91 21.29
C ALA A 479 -5.72 -40.35 22.70
N THR A 480 -6.33 -39.16 22.79
CA THR A 480 -6.71 -38.55 24.07
C THR A 480 -7.80 -39.37 24.77
N ALA A 481 -8.84 -39.79 24.04
CA ALA A 481 -9.91 -40.63 24.59
C ALA A 481 -9.39 -42.00 25.06
N VAL A 482 -8.49 -42.63 24.30
CA VAL A 482 -7.83 -43.89 24.66
C VAL A 482 -6.98 -43.71 25.92
N ASN A 483 -6.19 -42.64 26.02
CA ASN A 483 -5.38 -42.37 27.22
C ASN A 483 -6.25 -42.13 28.46
N VAL A 484 -7.37 -41.41 28.33
CA VAL A 484 -8.34 -41.22 29.42
C VAL A 484 -8.97 -42.55 29.84
N TYR A 485 -9.34 -43.40 28.88
CA TYR A 485 -9.87 -44.75 29.16
C TYR A 485 -8.85 -45.63 29.88
N ILE A 486 -7.60 -45.69 29.40
CA ILE A 486 -6.52 -46.47 30.03
C ILE A 486 -6.24 -45.97 31.46
N ALA A 487 -6.20 -44.65 31.67
CA ALA A 487 -5.99 -44.07 33.00
C ALA A 487 -7.14 -44.41 33.97
N ALA A 488 -8.39 -44.38 33.51
CA ALA A 488 -9.56 -44.76 34.31
C ALA A 488 -9.55 -46.27 34.64
N HIS A 489 -9.16 -47.11 33.68
CA HIS A 489 -9.11 -48.57 33.85
C HIS A 489 -7.98 -49.00 34.81
N ASN A 490 -6.81 -48.39 34.71
CA ASN A 490 -5.69 -48.64 35.63
C ASN A 490 -6.00 -48.16 37.06
N LYS A 491 -6.78 -47.09 37.21
CA LYS A 491 -7.24 -46.61 38.52
C LYS A 491 -8.23 -47.60 39.17
N GLN A 492 -9.13 -48.20 38.39
CA GLN A 492 -10.04 -49.26 38.86
C GLN A 492 -9.34 -50.58 39.21
N GLN A 493 -8.22 -50.92 38.55
CA GLN A 493 -7.45 -52.12 38.91
C GLN A 493 -6.64 -51.93 40.20
N ASN A 494 -6.15 -50.73 40.48
CA ASN A 494 -5.41 -50.42 41.71
C ASN A 494 -6.31 -50.22 42.94
N GLU A 495 -7.62 -50.03 42.76
CA GLU A 495 -8.60 -49.95 43.86
C GLU A 495 -9.19 -51.33 44.23
N ASN A 496 -8.89 -52.38 43.45
CA ASN A 496 -9.35 -53.77 43.67
C ASN A 496 -8.22 -54.74 44.07
N GLN A 497 -7.02 -54.21 44.37
CA GLN A 497 -5.94 -54.89 45.08
C GLN A 497 -5.82 -54.28 46.49
#